data_AF-A0A6S6YM39-F1
#
_entry.id   AF-A0A6S6YM39-F1
#
_cell.length_a   1.000
_cell.length_b   1.000
_cell.length_c   1.000
_cell.angle_alpha   90.00
_cell.angle_beta   90.00
_cell.angle_gamma   90.00
#
_symmetry.space_group_name_H-M   'P 1'
#
loop_
_entity.id
_entity.type
_entity.pdbx_description
1 polymer ?
#
loop_
_entity_poly.entity_id
_entity_poly.type
_entity_poly.pdbx_seq_one_letter_code
_entity_poly.pdbx_strand_id
1 'polypeptide(L)'
;MEKLGPGSDADTLHVLATIPRNSFDVIVDAGSGTGPQTLALVRQLQTLVHAVDTSEKYLNSLVRRVQALGLEHLVRPTAWTWRTCPRCLRG
;
A
#
# COMPACT_ATOMS: atom_id res chain seq x y z
N MET A 1 -8.33 -5.69 14.94
CA MET A 1 -8.32 -4.23 14.79
C MET A 1 -8.69 -3.93 13.36
N GLU A 2 -9.90 -3.39 13.21
CA GLU A 2 -10.62 -3.20 11.95
C GLU A 2 -10.14 -1.96 11.19
N LYS A 3 -10.54 -1.92 9.92
CA LYS A 3 -10.23 -0.90 8.90
C LYS A 3 -10.27 0.54 9.46
N LEU A 4 -9.31 1.38 9.04
CA LEU A 4 -9.20 2.77 9.49
C LEU A 4 -10.08 3.76 8.70
N GLY A 5 -10.86 3.28 7.72
CA GLY A 5 -11.76 4.06 6.89
C GLY A 5 -12.78 3.17 6.16
N PRO A 6 -13.83 3.76 5.55
CA PRO A 6 -14.84 3.02 4.80
C PRO A 6 -14.27 2.31 3.57
N GLY A 7 -14.94 1.24 3.14
CA GLY A 7 -14.59 0.45 1.95
C GLY A 7 -14.31 -1.02 2.28
N SER A 8 -14.20 -1.86 1.26
CA SER A 8 -13.96 -3.31 1.31
C SER A 8 -12.93 -3.74 0.27
N ASP A 9 -12.46 -4.99 0.33
CA ASP A 9 -11.60 -5.54 -0.73
C ASP A 9 -12.36 -5.60 -2.06
N ALA A 10 -13.68 -5.85 -2.02
CA ALA A 10 -14.54 -5.84 -3.19
C ALA A 10 -14.60 -4.45 -3.86
N ASP A 11 -14.65 -3.38 -3.07
CA ASP A 11 -14.62 -2.02 -3.61
C ASP A 11 -13.28 -1.73 -4.32
N THR A 12 -12.17 -2.18 -3.73
CA THR A 12 -10.83 -2.06 -4.35
C THR A 12 -10.75 -2.81 -5.68
N LEU A 13 -11.22 -4.06 -5.72
CA LEU A 13 -11.20 -4.88 -6.93
C LEU A 13 -12.17 -4.37 -8.00
N HIS A 14 -13.33 -3.86 -7.60
CA HIS A 14 -14.29 -3.27 -8.52
C HIS A 14 -13.69 -2.07 -9.25
N VAL A 15 -13.10 -1.12 -8.51
CA VAL A 15 -12.45 0.04 -9.11
C VAL A 15 -11.26 -0.38 -9.98
N LEU A 16 -10.44 -1.32 -9.52
CA LEU A 16 -9.31 -1.83 -10.30
C LEU A 16 -9.75 -2.39 -11.66
N ALA A 17 -10.88 -3.10 -11.71
CA ALA A 17 -11.43 -3.65 -12.95
C ALA A 17 -11.95 -2.59 -13.93
N THR A 18 -12.23 -1.36 -13.47
CA THR A 18 -12.64 -0.24 -14.35
C THR A 18 -11.47 0.41 -15.08
N ILE A 19 -10.24 0.17 -14.65
CA ILE A 19 -9.05 0.73 -15.29
C ILE A 19 -8.79 -0.07 -16.58
N PRO A 20 -8.70 0.55 -17.76
CA PRO A 20 -8.49 -0.15 -19.03
C PRO A 20 -7.01 -0.57 -19.21
N ARG A 21 -6.44 -1.19 -18.18
CA ARG A 21 -5.08 -1.72 -18.12
C ARG A 21 -5.06 -2.95 -17.23
N ASN A 22 -4.30 -3.95 -17.64
CA ASN A 22 -4.15 -5.24 -16.98
C ASN A 22 -2.80 -5.41 -16.27
N SER A 23 -1.86 -4.49 -16.48
CA SER A 23 -0.57 -4.47 -15.79
C SER A 23 -0.16 -3.04 -15.46
N PHE A 24 0.65 -2.90 -14.40
CA PHE A 24 1.18 -1.62 -13.92
C PHE A 24 2.66 -1.80 -13.61
N ASP A 25 3.51 -0.89 -14.08
CA ASP A 25 4.95 -0.99 -13.79
C ASP A 25 5.27 -0.50 -12.36
N VAL A 26 4.51 0.49 -11.88
CA VAL A 26 4.67 1.10 -10.57
C VAL A 26 3.30 1.33 -9.96
N ILE A 27 3.11 0.84 -8.74
CA ILE A 27 1.90 1.07 -7.94
C ILE A 27 2.31 1.75 -6.64
N VAL A 28 1.63 2.85 -6.31
CA VAL A 28 1.82 3.57 -5.03
C VAL A 28 0.48 3.59 -4.31
N ASP A 29 0.45 3.04 -3.09
CA ASP A 29 -0.68 3.13 -2.17
C ASP A 29 -0.36 4.22 -1.13
N ALA A 30 -0.91 5.41 -1.34
CA ALA A 30 -0.65 6.59 -0.52
C ALA A 30 -1.66 6.71 0.63
N GLY A 31 -1.16 6.81 1.85
CA GLY A 31 -1.98 6.71 3.06
C GLY A 31 -2.43 5.27 3.31
N SER A 32 -1.52 4.31 3.16
CA SER A 32 -1.85 2.89 3.12
C SER A 32 -2.42 2.34 4.43
N GLY A 33 -2.22 3.02 5.55
CA GLY A 33 -2.66 2.56 6.86
C GLY A 33 -2.13 1.16 7.15
N THR A 34 -2.98 0.29 7.72
CA THR A 34 -2.62 -1.12 8.00
C THR A 34 -2.63 -2.01 6.75
N GLY A 35 -2.92 -1.45 5.58
CA GLY A 35 -2.87 -2.04 4.25
C GLY A 35 -3.81 -3.20 3.89
N PRO A 36 -5.09 -3.25 4.33
CA PRO A 36 -6.07 -4.18 3.75
C PRO A 36 -6.20 -4.05 2.22
N GLN A 37 -6.27 -2.82 1.72
CA GLN A 37 -6.33 -2.54 0.29
C GLN A 37 -5.00 -2.82 -0.42
N THR A 38 -3.86 -2.57 0.25
CA THR A 38 -2.54 -2.95 -0.26
C THR A 38 -2.47 -4.45 -0.52
N LEU A 39 -3.01 -5.26 0.41
CA LEU A 39 -3.06 -6.72 0.27
C LEU A 39 -3.97 -7.17 -0.88
N ALA A 40 -5.11 -6.52 -1.08
CA ALA A 40 -5.98 -6.79 -2.23
C ALA A 40 -5.25 -6.50 -3.56
N LEU A 41 -4.52 -5.39 -3.63
CA LEU A 41 -3.74 -5.01 -4.82
C LEU A 41 -2.63 -6.01 -5.14
N VAL A 42 -1.76 -6.36 -4.18
CA VAL A 42 -0.65 -7.29 -4.47
C VAL A 42 -1.13 -8.69 -4.83
N ARG A 43 -2.24 -9.16 -4.24
CA ARG A 43 -2.82 -10.46 -4.58
C ARG A 43 -3.37 -10.47 -6.00
N GLN A 44 -4.05 -9.40 -6.41
CA GLN A 44 -4.65 -9.32 -7.73
C GLN A 44 -3.63 -9.07 -8.83
N LEU A 45 -2.67 -8.18 -8.60
CA LEU A 45 -1.77 -7.66 -9.63
C LEU A 45 -0.42 -8.37 -9.66
N GLN A 46 -0.05 -9.12 -8.60
CA GLN A 46 1.25 -9.79 -8.47
C GLN A 46 2.43 -8.87 -8.81
N THR A 47 2.29 -7.59 -8.45
CA THR A 47 3.19 -6.49 -8.79
C THR A 47 3.65 -5.80 -7.52
N LEU A 48 4.87 -5.26 -7.51
CA LEU A 48 5.41 -4.50 -6.39
C LEU A 48 4.57 -3.25 -6.11
N VAL A 49 4.05 -3.14 -4.89
CA VAL A 49 3.31 -1.98 -4.38
C VAL A 49 4.16 -1.19 -3.38
N HIS A 50 4.32 0.10 -3.65
CA HIS A 50 4.93 1.05 -2.72
C HIS A 50 3.87 1.54 -1.74
N ALA A 51 3.86 0.97 -0.53
CA ALA A 51 2.91 1.34 0.52
C ALA A 51 3.48 2.51 1.32
N VAL A 52 2.83 3.66 1.22
CA VAL A 52 3.31 4.93 1.78
C VAL A 52 2.38 5.37 2.90
N ASP A 53 2.91 5.63 4.09
CA ASP A 53 2.13 6.19 5.20
C ASP A 53 3.01 7.05 6.11
N THR A 54 2.39 7.95 6.87
CA THR A 54 3.06 8.81 7.87
C THR A 54 3.24 8.09 9.21
N SER A 55 2.43 7.06 9.48
CA SER A 55 2.43 6.28 10.71
C SER A 55 3.31 5.03 10.57
N GLU A 56 4.48 5.05 11.20
CA GLU A 56 5.36 3.87 11.28
C GLU A 56 4.66 2.67 11.92
N LYS A 57 3.75 2.90 12.88
CA LYS A 57 2.98 1.82 13.52
C LYS A 57 2.13 1.06 12.50
N TYR A 58 1.55 1.77 11.55
CA TYR A 58 0.73 1.19 10.50
C TYR A 58 1.57 0.43 9.47
N LEU A 59 2.69 1.00 9.04
CA LEU A 59 3.63 0.32 8.16
C LEU A 59 4.20 -0.96 8.81
N ASN A 60 4.55 -0.92 10.09
CA ASN A 60 5.00 -2.10 10.84
C ASN A 60 3.91 -3.17 10.93
N SER A 61 2.64 -2.77 11.08
CA SER A 61 1.52 -3.70 11.05
C SER A 61 1.33 -4.33 9.67
N LEU A 62 1.47 -3.55 8.60
CA LEU A 62 1.42 -4.02 7.22
C LEU A 62 2.54 -5.02 6.96
N VAL A 63 3.78 -4.68 7.32
CA VAL A 63 4.97 -5.55 7.16
C VAL A 63 4.75 -6.91 7.82
N ARG A 64 4.34 -6.92 9.09
CA ARG A 64 4.05 -8.19 9.80
C ARG A 64 2.99 -9.02 9.08
N ARG A 65 1.96 -8.36 8.54
CA ARG A 65 0.86 -9.03 7.86
C ARG A 65 1.28 -9.61 6.51
N VAL A 66 2.07 -8.88 5.72
CA VAL A 66 2.57 -9.38 4.42
C VAL A 66 3.57 -10.52 4.62
N GLN A 67 4.43 -10.43 5.64
CA GLN A 67 5.36 -11.51 6.01
C GLN A 67 4.63 -12.78 6.43
N ALA A 68 3.60 -12.66 7.25
CA ALA A 68 2.77 -13.81 7.64
C ALA A 68 2.06 -14.49 6.47
N LEU A 69 1.96 -13.81 5.33
CA LEU A 69 1.32 -14.29 4.10
C LEU A 69 2.33 -14.65 3.00
N GLY A 70 3.63 -14.48 3.21
CA GLY A 70 4.67 -14.71 2.19
C GLY A 70 4.66 -13.69 1.04
N LEU A 71 4.09 -12.51 1.26
CA LEU A 71 3.89 -11.46 0.25
C LEU A 71 4.83 -10.26 0.43
N GLU A 72 5.80 -10.35 1.33
CA GLU A 72 6.72 -9.25 1.66
C GLU A 72 7.55 -8.79 0.45
N HIS A 73 7.81 -9.68 -0.51
CA HIS A 73 8.52 -9.34 -1.74
C HIS A 73 7.70 -8.45 -2.70
N LEU A 74 6.38 -8.36 -2.50
CA LEU A 74 5.46 -7.54 -3.31
C LEU A 74 5.11 -6.21 -2.64
N VAL A 75 5.58 -5.93 -1.43
CA VAL A 75 5.25 -4.68 -0.71
C VAL A 75 6.53 -3.98 -0.26
N ARG A 76 6.71 -2.74 -0.72
CA ARG A 76 7.77 -1.85 -0.24
C ARG A 76 7.17 -0.77 0.67
N PRO A 77 7.24 -0.92 2.00
CA PRO A 77 6.79 0.12 2.92
C PRO A 77 7.73 1.34 2.85
N THR A 78 7.17 2.55 2.81
CA THR A 78 7.93 3.80 2.81
C THR A 78 7.28 4.78 3.78
N ALA A 79 8.00 5.17 4.83
CA ALA A 79 7.54 6.21 5.73
C ALA A 79 7.60 7.57 5.03
N TRP A 80 6.44 8.22 4.85
CA TRP A 80 6.38 9.58 4.36
C TRP A 80 6.27 10.53 5.54
N THR A 81 7.31 11.34 5.73
CA THR A 81 7.32 12.46 6.67
C THR A 81 7.89 13.67 5.94
N TRP A 82 7.75 14.86 6.52
CA TRP A 82 8.42 16.05 6.00
C TRP A 82 9.95 15.85 5.85
N ARG A 83 10.55 14.97 6.67
CA ARG A 83 11.99 14.60 6.61
C ARG A 83 12.32 13.73 5.40
N THR A 84 11.37 12.97 4.86
CA THR A 84 11.60 12.08 3.71
C THR A 84 11.17 12.68 2.38
N CYS A 85 10.64 13.92 2.38
CA CYS A 85 10.40 14.73 1.18
C CYS A 85 11.73 15.33 0.66
N PRO A 86 12.31 14.85 -0.46
CA PRO A 86 13.61 15.31 -0.94
C PRO A 86 13.60 16.76 -1.45
N ARG A 87 12.43 17.28 -1.82
CA ARG A 87 12.23 18.69 -2.19
C ARG A 87 12.09 19.62 -0.97
N CYS A 88 11.75 19.09 0.20
CA CYS A 88 11.51 19.86 1.42
C CYS A 88 12.78 20.01 2.28
N LEU A 89 13.84 19.24 1.99
CA LEU A 89 15.13 19.30 2.66
C LEU A 89 16.11 20.33 2.07
N ARG A 90 15.74 21.01 0.97
CA ARG A 90 16.48 22.16 0.44
C ARG A 90 15.87 23.43 1.03
N GLY A 91 16.19 23.67 2.30
CA GLY A 91 16.08 25.00 2.91
C GLY A 91 17.29 25.84 2.54
#